data_AF-A0A536ZZY6-F1
#
_entry.id   AF-A0A536ZZY6-F1
#
_cell.length_a   1.000
_cell.length_b   1.000
_cell.length_c   1.000
_cell.angle_alpha   90.00
_cell.angle_beta   90.00
_cell.angle_gamma   90.00
#
_symmetry.space_group_name_H-M   'P 1'
#
loop_
_entity.id
_entity.type
_entity.pdbx_description
1 polymer ?
#
loop_
_entity_poly.entity_id
_entity_poly.type
_entity_poly.pdbx_seq_one_letter_code
_entity_poly.pdbx_strand_id
1 'polypeptide(L)'
;MSAIRDPARSNLLLALLLLHMAASLWHHIHNGQFADEYPNMPTGFPIWLAYAAWAFTTAAGLAGYYWVCNGRWLLGFGAMGLYAAYGLLAFGHYTMASMSAHTLVQNATILSEALTAMLLLGTVMVFLVRERDA
;
A
#
# COMPACT_ATOMS: atom_id res chain seq x y z
N MET A 1 25.24 13.11 19.91
CA MET A 1 24.77 13.33 18.52
C MET A 1 24.38 11.98 17.96
N SER A 2 23.10 11.63 18.09
CA SER A 2 22.56 10.38 17.55
C SER A 2 22.70 10.41 16.02
N ALA A 3 23.24 9.37 15.42
CA ALA A 3 23.28 9.24 13.97
C ALA A 3 21.84 9.20 13.46
N ILE A 4 21.32 10.35 13.03
CA ILE A 4 20.08 10.45 12.26
C ILE A 4 20.33 9.56 11.03
N ARG A 5 19.72 8.37 11.02
CA ARG A 5 19.73 7.51 9.85
C ARG A 5 18.86 8.21 8.82
N ASP A 6 19.52 8.97 7.93
CA ASP A 6 18.93 9.60 6.76
C ASP A 6 17.87 8.66 6.15
N PRO A 7 16.57 8.98 6.25
CA PRO A 7 15.52 8.10 5.77
C PRO A 7 15.64 7.83 4.27
N ALA A 8 16.26 8.74 3.51
CA ALA A 8 16.55 8.56 2.09
C ALA A 8 17.52 7.40 1.81
N ARG A 9 18.34 7.01 2.80
CA ARG A 9 19.28 5.88 2.74
C ARG A 9 18.75 4.61 3.43
N SER A 10 17.48 4.62 3.86
CA SER A 10 16.87 3.46 4.49
C SER A 10 16.55 2.39 3.45
N ASN A 11 17.43 1.38 3.32
CA ASN A 11 17.16 0.18 2.51
C ASN A 11 15.85 -0.51 2.93
N LEU A 12 15.49 -0.44 4.21
CA LEU A 12 14.23 -0.99 4.71
C LEU A 12 13.01 -0.25 4.14
N LEU A 13 13.03 1.10 4.16
CA LEU A 13 11.91 1.90 3.64
C LEU A 13 11.69 1.63 2.15
N LEU A 14 12.78 1.64 1.37
CA LEU A 14 12.72 1.34 -0.06
C LEU A 14 12.24 -0.10 -0.31
N ALA A 15 12.76 -1.08 0.42
CA ALA A 15 12.35 -2.47 0.27
C ALA A 15 10.86 -2.66 0.58
N LEU A 16 10.35 -2.06 1.66
CA LEU A 16 8.94 -2.15 2.03
C LEU A 16 8.03 -1.41 1.02
N LEU A 17 8.47 -0.27 0.49
CA LEU A 17 7.76 0.43 -0.58
C LEU A 17 7.63 -0.47 -1.81
N LEU A 18 8.74 -1.03 -2.30
CA LEU A 18 8.75 -1.90 -3.48
C LEU A 18 7.94 -3.18 -3.25
N LEU A 19 8.04 -3.79 -2.07
CA LEU A 19 7.28 -4.97 -1.71
C LEU A 19 5.77 -4.67 -1.69
N HIS A 20 5.37 -3.54 -1.11
CA HIS A 20 3.97 -3.11 -1.10
C HIS A 20 3.46 -2.77 -2.51
N MET A 21 4.28 -2.12 -3.35
CA MET A 21 3.96 -1.87 -4.76
C MET A 21 3.70 -3.16 -5.53
N ALA A 22 4.54 -4.18 -5.35
CA ALA A 22 4.37 -5.48 -6.00
C ALA A 22 3.12 -6.22 -5.51
N ALA A 23 2.89 -6.25 -4.19
CA ALA A 23 1.73 -6.90 -3.60
C ALA A 23 0.41 -6.21 -3.99
N SER A 24 0.35 -4.88 -3.92
CA SER A 24 -0.82 -4.10 -4.35
C SER A 24 -1.07 -4.23 -5.84
N LEU A 25 -0.03 -4.29 -6.69
CA LEU A 25 -0.18 -4.53 -8.12
C LEU A 25 -0.80 -5.91 -8.38
N TRP A 26 -0.31 -6.95 -7.71
CA TRP A 26 -0.85 -8.30 -7.84
C TRP A 26 -2.33 -8.34 -7.44
N HIS A 27 -2.70 -7.68 -6.33
CA HIS A 27 -4.09 -7.60 -5.92
C HIS A 27 -4.96 -6.83 -6.93
N HIS A 28 -4.53 -5.66 -7.43
CA HIS A 28 -5.33 -4.89 -8.40
C HIS A 28 -5.44 -5.58 -9.76
N ILE A 29 -4.41 -6.32 -10.21
CA ILE A 29 -4.51 -7.18 -11.40
C ILE A 29 -5.59 -8.23 -11.19
N HIS A 30 -5.53 -8.97 -10.07
CA HIS A 30 -6.48 -10.03 -9.79
C HIS A 30 -7.91 -9.47 -9.59
N ASN A 31 -8.04 -8.37 -8.87
CA ASN A 31 -9.30 -7.68 -8.63
C ASN A 31 -9.93 -7.17 -9.92
N GLY A 32 -9.15 -6.62 -10.84
CA GLY A 32 -9.64 -6.16 -12.14
C GLY A 32 -10.04 -7.31 -13.06
N GLN A 33 -9.22 -8.36 -13.18
CA GLN A 33 -9.45 -9.46 -14.13
C GLN A 33 -10.55 -10.43 -13.69
N PHE A 34 -10.72 -10.60 -12.38
CA PHE A 34 -11.63 -11.58 -11.79
C PHE A 34 -12.68 -10.92 -10.91
N ALA A 35 -13.06 -9.66 -11.18
CA ALA A 35 -13.97 -8.87 -10.35
C ALA A 35 -15.30 -9.60 -10.08
N ASP A 36 -15.86 -10.26 -11.10
CA ASP A 36 -17.13 -11.00 -11.01
C ASP A 36 -17.00 -12.31 -10.20
N GLU A 37 -15.78 -12.77 -9.92
CA GLU A 37 -15.51 -13.95 -9.08
C GLU A 37 -15.37 -13.60 -7.59
N TYR A 38 -15.30 -12.31 -7.23
CA TYR A 38 -15.26 -11.90 -5.83
C TYR A 38 -16.65 -11.99 -5.21
N PRO A 39 -16.80 -12.62 -4.03
CA PRO A 39 -18.09 -12.74 -3.37
C PRO A 39 -18.73 -11.37 -3.10
N ASN A 40 -20.01 -11.22 -3.44
CA ASN A 40 -20.83 -10.04 -3.18
C ASN A 40 -20.30 -8.72 -3.80
N MET A 41 -19.36 -8.78 -4.75
CA MET A 41 -18.96 -7.62 -5.53
C MET A 41 -20.07 -7.22 -6.52
N PRO A 42 -20.28 -5.91 -6.77
CA PRO A 42 -21.19 -5.47 -7.82
C PRO A 42 -20.75 -6.01 -9.19
N THR A 43 -21.70 -6.56 -9.94
CA THR A 43 -21.46 -7.04 -11.30
C THR A 43 -21.14 -5.88 -12.24
N GLY A 44 -20.25 -6.12 -13.20
CA GLY A 44 -19.87 -5.11 -14.19
C GLY A 44 -18.89 -4.05 -13.67
N PHE A 45 -18.12 -4.38 -12.63
CA PHE A 45 -17.03 -3.53 -12.16
C PHE A 45 -15.99 -3.32 -13.29
N PRO A 46 -15.68 -2.07 -13.69
CA PRO A 46 -14.78 -1.85 -14.82
C PRO A 46 -13.34 -2.24 -14.49
N ILE A 47 -12.79 -3.17 -15.27
CA ILE A 47 -11.39 -3.65 -15.14
C ILE A 47 -10.39 -2.48 -15.06
N TRP A 48 -10.58 -1.45 -15.91
CA TRP A 48 -9.68 -0.30 -15.97
C TRP A 48 -9.63 0.50 -14.66
N LEU A 49 -10.70 0.46 -13.85
CA LEU A 49 -10.77 1.21 -12.60
C LEU A 49 -9.79 0.66 -11.56
N ALA A 50 -9.61 -0.67 -11.51
CA ALA A 50 -8.59 -1.29 -10.65
C ALA A 50 -7.18 -0.82 -11.05
N TYR A 51 -6.87 -0.79 -12.34
CA TYR A 51 -5.57 -0.30 -12.81
C TYR A 51 -5.36 1.18 -12.56
N ALA A 52 -6.40 2.01 -12.77
CA ALA A 52 -6.33 3.44 -12.52
C ALA A 52 -6.12 3.75 -11.02
N ALA A 53 -6.83 3.03 -10.14
CA ALA A 53 -6.71 3.16 -8.70
C ALA A 53 -5.29 2.78 -8.24
N TRP A 54 -4.76 1.67 -8.73
CA TRP A 54 -3.38 1.26 -8.44
C TRP A 54 -2.36 2.29 -8.93
N ALA A 55 -2.49 2.75 -10.18
CA ALA A 55 -1.53 3.69 -10.76
C ALA A 55 -1.51 5.03 -10.00
N PHE A 56 -2.68 5.57 -9.66
CA PHE A 56 -2.79 6.84 -8.94
C PHE A 56 -2.21 6.75 -7.52
N THR A 57 -2.55 5.70 -6.78
CA THR A 57 -2.08 5.51 -5.39
C THR A 57 -0.60 5.18 -5.34
N THR A 58 -0.10 4.34 -6.26
CA THR A 58 1.33 4.04 -6.39
C THR A 58 2.14 5.29 -6.76
N ALA A 59 1.63 6.14 -7.65
CA ALA A 59 2.27 7.40 -7.99
C ALA A 59 2.39 8.33 -6.76
N ALA A 60 1.38 8.36 -5.88
CA ALA A 60 1.45 9.09 -4.62
C ALA A 60 2.53 8.52 -3.68
N GLY A 61 2.64 7.19 -3.58
CA GLY A 61 3.70 6.53 -2.81
C GLY A 61 5.11 6.85 -3.32
N LEU A 62 5.32 6.79 -4.64
CA LEU A 62 6.59 7.14 -5.30
C LEU A 62 6.93 8.63 -5.16
N ALA A 63 5.96 9.53 -5.34
CA ALA A 63 6.14 10.95 -5.10
C ALA A 63 6.50 11.23 -3.63
N GLY A 64 5.89 10.50 -2.70
CA GLY A 64 6.24 10.52 -1.28
C GLY A 64 7.69 10.15 -1.03
N TYR A 65 8.15 9.03 -1.60
CA TYR A 65 9.54 8.60 -1.50
C TYR A 65 10.51 9.63 -2.13
N TYR A 66 10.18 10.18 -3.30
CA TYR A 66 10.95 11.26 -3.91
C TYR A 66 11.08 12.48 -2.99
N TRP A 67 10.00 12.92 -2.34
CA TRP A 67 10.05 14.03 -1.39
C TRP A 67 10.89 13.74 -0.15
N VAL A 68 10.87 12.50 0.36
CA VAL A 68 11.78 12.07 1.44
C VAL A 68 13.24 12.22 0.99
N CYS A 69 13.58 11.75 -0.21
CA CYS A 69 14.93 11.85 -0.77
C CYS A 69 15.41 13.30 -1.01
N ASN A 70 14.49 14.26 -1.08
CA ASN A 70 14.78 15.69 -1.27
C ASN A 70 14.59 16.53 0.01
N GLY A 71 14.54 15.91 1.19
CA GLY A 71 14.46 16.61 2.47
C GLY A 71 13.07 17.12 2.86
N ARG A 72 12.04 16.87 2.05
CA ARG A 72 10.65 17.30 2.34
C ARG A 72 9.91 16.23 3.13
N TRP A 73 10.40 15.92 4.33
CA TRP A 73 10.04 14.71 5.08
C TRP A 73 8.57 14.59 5.46
N LEU A 74 7.97 15.64 6.05
CA LEU A 74 6.56 15.58 6.46
C LEU A 74 5.63 15.30 5.28
N LEU A 75 5.86 15.98 4.15
CA LEU A 75 5.08 15.76 2.93
C LEU A 75 5.35 14.35 2.36
N GLY A 76 6.62 13.94 2.31
CA GLY A 76 7.03 12.64 1.78
C GLY A 76 6.41 11.48 2.54
N PHE A 77 6.60 11.47 3.87
CA PHE A 77 6.01 10.45 4.73
C PHE A 77 4.49 10.54 4.79
N GLY A 78 3.89 11.73 4.76
CA GLY A 78 2.43 11.88 4.66
C GLY A 78 1.86 11.19 3.42
N ALA A 79 2.48 11.41 2.25
CA ALA A 79 2.06 10.78 1.00
C ALA A 79 2.28 9.26 1.01
N MET A 80 3.43 8.78 1.50
CA MET A 80 3.68 7.34 1.67
C MET A 80 2.72 6.70 2.66
N GLY A 81 2.36 7.41 3.74
CA GLY A 81 1.41 6.96 4.74
C GLY A 81 -0.01 6.82 4.18
N LEU A 82 -0.46 7.78 3.35
CA LEU A 82 -1.74 7.68 2.65
C LEU A 82 -1.76 6.51 1.66
N TYR A 83 -0.66 6.30 0.93
CA TYR A 83 -0.53 5.15 0.03
C TYR A 83 -0.63 3.83 0.80
N ALA A 84 0.13 3.67 1.90
CA ALA A 84 0.07 2.48 2.72
C ALA A 84 -1.31 2.29 3.38
N ALA A 85 -1.95 3.37 3.85
CA ALA A 85 -3.29 3.31 4.44
C ALA A 85 -4.34 2.88 3.41
N TYR A 86 -4.23 3.31 2.15
CA TYR A 86 -5.08 2.83 1.07
C TYR A 86 -4.99 1.30 0.90
N GLY A 87 -3.78 0.72 0.98
CA GLY A 87 -3.61 -0.73 0.90
C GLY A 87 -4.30 -1.53 2.00
N LEU A 88 -4.58 -0.92 3.17
CA LEU A 88 -5.37 -1.56 4.23
C LEU A 88 -6.84 -1.73 3.86
N LEU A 89 -7.34 -0.96 2.89
CA LEU A 89 -8.70 -1.11 2.38
C LEU A 89 -8.93 -2.45 1.67
N ALA A 90 -7.87 -3.18 1.32
CA ALA A 90 -7.97 -4.56 0.83
C ALA A 90 -8.73 -5.47 1.83
N PHE A 91 -8.63 -5.22 3.14
CA PHE A 91 -9.44 -5.94 4.14
C PHE A 91 -10.94 -5.71 4.01
N GLY A 92 -11.38 -4.67 3.26
CA GLY A 92 -12.78 -4.44 2.92
C GLY A 92 -13.41 -5.60 2.16
N HIS A 93 -12.63 -6.44 1.46
CA HIS A 93 -13.16 -7.68 0.90
C HIS A 93 -13.76 -8.61 1.96
N TYR A 94 -13.19 -8.60 3.18
CA TYR A 94 -13.70 -9.42 4.28
C TYR A 94 -14.90 -8.84 5.01
N THR A 95 -15.29 -7.60 4.72
CA THR A 95 -16.59 -7.05 5.15
C THR A 95 -17.70 -7.43 4.19
N MET A 96 -17.37 -7.72 2.92
CA MET A 96 -18.32 -8.17 1.90
C MET A 96 -18.62 -9.67 2.01
N ALA A 97 -17.63 -10.50 2.36
CA ALA A 97 -17.82 -11.91 2.64
C ALA A 97 -16.71 -12.47 3.54
N SER A 98 -16.93 -13.59 4.22
CA SER A 98 -15.90 -14.20 5.07
C SER A 98 -14.66 -14.64 4.25
N MET A 99 -13.51 -14.78 4.92
CA MET A 99 -12.29 -15.34 4.32
C MET A 99 -12.53 -16.71 3.67
N SER A 100 -13.40 -17.54 4.26
CA SER A 100 -13.75 -18.87 3.75
C SER A 100 -14.57 -18.86 2.46
N ALA A 101 -15.19 -17.73 2.11
CA ALA A 101 -15.92 -17.56 0.85
C ALA A 101 -15.00 -17.18 -0.32
N HIS A 102 -13.76 -16.77 -0.03
CA HIS A 102 -12.78 -16.37 -1.02
C HIS A 102 -11.89 -17.55 -1.41
N THR A 103 -11.44 -17.58 -2.67
CA THR A 103 -10.45 -18.57 -3.12
C THR A 103 -9.10 -18.35 -2.42
N LEU A 104 -8.22 -19.35 -2.51
CA LEU A 104 -6.86 -19.22 -1.96
C LEU A 104 -6.11 -18.04 -2.59
N VAL A 105 -6.26 -17.81 -3.91
CA VAL A 105 -5.58 -16.72 -4.63
C VAL A 105 -6.14 -15.36 -4.23
N GLN A 106 -7.47 -15.24 -4.10
CA GLN A 106 -8.10 -14.01 -3.59
C GLN A 106 -7.57 -13.67 -2.19
N ASN A 107 -7.58 -14.64 -1.26
CA ASN A 107 -7.04 -14.44 0.07
C ASN A 107 -5.55 -14.08 0.05
N ALA A 108 -4.74 -14.75 -0.78
CA ALA A 108 -3.31 -14.49 -0.89
C ALA A 108 -3.04 -13.06 -1.35
N THR A 109 -3.75 -12.57 -2.37
CA THR A 109 -3.57 -11.21 -2.89
C THR A 109 -4.03 -10.15 -1.89
N ILE A 110 -5.23 -10.29 -1.31
CA ILE A 110 -5.78 -9.38 -0.28
C ILE A 110 -4.82 -9.26 0.91
N LEU A 111 -4.42 -10.40 1.48
CA LEU A 111 -3.56 -10.42 2.65
C LEU A 111 -2.16 -9.89 2.33
N SER A 112 -1.62 -10.21 1.15
CA SER A 112 -0.29 -9.70 0.76
C SER A 112 -0.28 -8.18 0.67
N GLU A 113 -1.29 -7.56 0.05
CA GLU A 113 -1.40 -6.10 0.02
C GLU A 113 -1.54 -5.53 1.44
N ALA A 114 -2.47 -6.05 2.23
CA ALA A 114 -2.76 -5.51 3.55
C ALA A 114 -1.58 -5.66 4.54
N LEU A 115 -0.88 -6.81 4.54
CA LEU A 115 0.27 -7.04 5.40
C LEU A 115 1.45 -6.13 5.04
N THR A 116 1.74 -5.99 3.74
CA THR A 116 2.82 -5.11 3.27
C THR A 116 2.49 -3.63 3.51
N ALA A 117 1.23 -3.24 3.38
CA ALA A 117 0.71 -1.94 3.78
C ALA A 117 0.95 -1.65 5.27
N MET A 118 0.61 -2.60 6.17
CA MET A 118 0.85 -2.42 7.60
C MET A 118 2.34 -2.23 7.93
N LEU A 119 3.22 -3.01 7.30
CA LEU A 119 4.67 -2.88 7.50
C LEU A 119 5.21 -1.53 7.02
N LEU A 120 4.78 -1.09 5.83
CA LEU A 120 5.15 0.21 5.28
C LEU A 120 4.61 1.35 6.15
N LEU A 121 3.33 1.29 6.53
CA LEU A 121 2.68 2.29 7.37
C LEU A 121 3.37 2.41 8.73
N GLY A 122 3.61 1.28 9.40
CA GLY A 122 4.32 1.26 10.68
C GLY A 122 5.72 1.87 10.58
N THR A 123 6.45 1.56 9.50
CA THR A 123 7.77 2.13 9.24
C THR A 123 7.71 3.64 9.00
N VAL A 124 6.78 4.11 8.18
CA VAL A 124 6.54 5.54 7.92
C VAL A 124 6.18 6.29 9.20
N MET A 125 5.34 5.71 10.05
CA MET A 125 4.96 6.33 11.33
C MET A 125 6.13 6.44 12.30
N VAL A 126 7.00 5.43 12.36
CA VAL A 126 8.24 5.50 13.17
C VAL A 126 9.13 6.65 12.70
N PHE A 127 9.28 6.85 11.39
CA PHE A 127 10.05 7.98 10.86
C PHE A 127 9.38 9.33 11.14
N LEU A 128 8.06 9.45 10.94
CA LEU A 128 7.32 10.69 11.24
C LEU A 128 7.45 11.13 12.69
N VAL A 129 7.34 10.21 13.65
CA VAL A 129 7.49 10.53 15.08
C VAL A 129 8.91 11.01 15.36
N ARG A 130 9.92 10.34 14.81
CA ARG A 130 11.32 10.71 15.01
C ARG A 130 11.66 12.08 14.44
N GLU A 131 11.11 12.45 13.28
CA GLU A 131 11.36 13.78 12.71
C GLU A 131 10.61 14.91 13.41
N ARG A 132 9.47 14.62 14.06
CA ARG A 132 8.79 15.63 14.88
C ARG A 132 9.59 15.97 16.14
N ASP A 133 10.31 15.00 16.67
CA ASP A 133 11.03 15.12 17.94
C ASP A 133 12.51 15.55 17.76
N ALA A 134 12.96 15.81 16.52
CA ALA A 134 14.30 16.24 16.13
C ALA A 134 14.37 17.77 15.89
#